data_AF-M7SZT2-F1
#
_entry.id   AF-M7SZT2-F1
#
_cell.length_a   1.000
_cell.length_b   1.000
_cell.length_c   1.000
_cell.angle_alpha   90.00
_cell.angle_beta   90.00
_cell.angle_gamma   90.00
#
_symmetry.space_group_name_H-M   'P 1'
#
loop_
_entity.id
_entity.type
_entity.pdbx_description
1 polymer ?
#
loop_
_entity_poly.entity_id
_entity_poly.type
_entity_poly.pdbx_seq_one_letter_code
_entity_poly.pdbx_strand_id
1 'polypeptide(L)'
;MRGLGCVQIQDENTPPPDEIEPVKRRRGRPSAAKSSLKKEPAKCQTPQPPPTPAISVKSQPPEEPLTSEKDLRVLTWSEVCPLGDRIVKIAEASYAEVYRVTNERGTSIIKVIRMQSPIKAKTKAQEKSGLVDEEPHSEADLMGELKISELLADIPGFVVYKERYIVQGKACRELLETHQAFHKKVKRQDPDRLQFYPSPSRYLDGTKFLVVELGDAGIALEDFELTTADQLWDIFFHVTIALARAETHIEFEHRDLHEGNLCIRRTGDPIPVAERTRSANFGFSGLEITILDYGLSRACDEYESEGSVPVAYDLERDLSIFTSEHAAQCEVYRQMRSFLLRGDRICLPPKGHKTPYAEGIDGPIDWRQHEPYTNALWLAYIYQYMLDNFRGPKKEVNAFKRLTKELWLYLNPRADASVPGFESASDIVRFAVESGWVEEDQLMGGRDEVEKSILSILSTDELNVDGEYMGDISLRRSPRRRSQRISYG
;
A
#
# COMPACT_ATOMS: atom_id res chain seq x y z
N MET A 1 -10.82 -17.81 3.45
CA MET A 1 -9.41 -17.91 3.01
C MET A 1 -8.67 -16.77 3.68
N ARG A 2 -7.54 -17.07 4.35
CA ARG A 2 -6.74 -16.07 5.06
C ARG A 2 -6.08 -15.17 4.01
N GLY A 3 -6.45 -13.89 4.00
CA GLY A 3 -5.72 -12.84 3.30
C GLY A 3 -4.36 -12.63 3.97
N LEU A 4 -3.36 -12.46 3.13
CA LEU A 4 -1.94 -12.40 3.45
C LEU A 4 -1.65 -11.14 4.28
N GLY A 5 -1.47 -11.31 5.59
CA GLY A 5 -0.64 -10.36 6.33
C GLY A 5 0.80 -10.51 5.83
N CYS A 6 1.39 -9.41 5.40
CA CYS A 6 2.84 -9.35 5.23
C CYS A 6 3.47 -9.56 6.62
N VAL A 7 4.39 -10.53 6.71
CA VAL A 7 5.01 -10.96 7.98
C VAL A 7 6.46 -11.36 7.70
N GLN A 8 7.37 -10.45 8.05
CA GLN A 8 8.62 -10.62 8.81
C GLN A 8 10.04 -10.66 8.17
N ILE A 9 10.81 -9.60 8.50
CA ILE A 9 11.87 -9.46 9.55
C ILE A 9 13.26 -10.16 9.43
N GLN A 10 14.27 -9.27 9.53
CA GLN A 10 15.65 -9.21 10.10
C GLN A 10 16.70 -10.33 9.89
N ASP A 11 17.89 -9.88 9.45
CA ASP A 11 19.18 -10.60 9.38
C ASP A 11 19.89 -10.51 10.76
N GLU A 12 20.02 -11.61 11.48
CA GLU A 12 20.98 -11.73 12.58
C GLU A 12 22.21 -12.51 12.10
N ASN A 13 23.34 -11.80 12.01
CA ASN A 13 24.66 -12.39 11.84
C ASN A 13 25.33 -12.49 13.23
N THR A 14 25.26 -13.64 13.87
CA THR A 14 26.15 -13.97 15.01
C THR A 14 26.64 -15.43 14.88
N PRO A 15 27.96 -15.68 14.93
CA PRO A 15 28.51 -17.03 14.82
C PRO A 15 28.28 -17.86 16.11
N PRO A 16 28.16 -19.19 16.01
CA PRO A 16 27.90 -20.06 17.16
C PRO A 16 29.18 -20.32 17.98
N PRO A 17 29.09 -20.47 19.31
CA PRO A 17 30.11 -21.15 20.09
C PRO A 17 29.87 -22.67 20.18
N ASP A 18 30.98 -23.37 20.40
CA ASP A 18 31.24 -24.78 20.15
C ASP A 18 30.45 -25.84 20.97
N GLU A 19 30.35 -27.01 20.33
CA GLU A 19 30.25 -28.40 20.81
C GLU A 19 29.99 -28.69 22.30
N ILE A 20 28.84 -29.32 22.59
CA ILE A 20 28.73 -30.31 23.67
C ILE A 20 27.90 -31.53 23.20
N GLU A 21 28.52 -32.70 23.27
CA GLU A 21 28.02 -34.04 22.90
C GLU A 21 26.97 -34.64 23.88
N PRO A 22 26.29 -35.78 23.52
CA PRO A 22 24.92 -36.05 23.92
C PRO A 22 24.75 -36.97 25.15
N VAL A 23 23.69 -36.73 25.94
CA VAL A 23 23.25 -37.64 27.01
C VAL A 23 22.03 -38.47 26.56
N LYS A 24 22.22 -39.79 26.49
CA LYS A 24 21.17 -40.81 26.32
C LYS A 24 20.44 -41.12 27.64
N ARG A 25 19.14 -41.45 27.53
CA ARG A 25 18.26 -42.35 28.34
C ARG A 25 16.91 -41.64 28.62
N ARG A 26 15.73 -42.28 28.67
CA ARG A 26 15.30 -43.69 28.67
C ARG A 26 13.80 -43.75 28.32
N ARG A 27 13.36 -44.90 27.78
CA ARG A 27 11.95 -45.26 27.51
C ARG A 27 11.13 -45.37 28.81
N GLY A 28 9.87 -44.92 28.77
CA GLY A 28 8.82 -45.25 29.74
C GLY A 28 7.42 -44.99 29.17
N ARG A 29 6.57 -46.01 29.18
CA ARG A 29 5.11 -46.03 28.92
C ARG A 29 4.53 -47.07 29.91
N PRO A 30 3.21 -47.14 30.16
CA PRO A 30 2.23 -46.08 30.37
C PRO A 30 1.40 -46.33 31.66
N SER A 31 0.57 -45.38 32.10
CA SER A 31 -0.47 -45.60 33.14
C SER A 31 -1.82 -45.05 32.68
N ALA A 32 -2.87 -45.74 33.10
CA ALA A 32 -4.19 -45.82 32.48
C ALA A 32 -5.22 -44.80 33.01
N ALA A 33 -6.13 -44.46 32.09
CA ALA A 33 -7.57 -44.24 32.21
C ALA A 33 -8.15 -43.30 33.29
N LYS A 34 -8.98 -42.35 32.83
CA LYS A 34 -10.40 -42.27 33.21
C LYS A 34 -11.23 -41.61 32.10
N SER A 35 -12.44 -42.15 31.95
CA SER A 35 -13.40 -42.02 30.86
C SER A 35 -14.41 -40.89 31.06
N SER A 36 -14.87 -40.27 29.96
CA SER A 36 -16.24 -39.75 29.86
C SER A 36 -16.67 -39.49 28.41
N LEU A 37 -17.53 -40.38 27.94
CA LEU A 37 -18.73 -40.21 27.10
C LEU A 37 -18.70 -39.35 25.81
N LYS A 38 -18.97 -40.07 24.71
CA LYS A 38 -19.29 -39.63 23.34
C LYS A 38 -20.50 -38.68 23.26
N LYS A 39 -20.44 -37.75 22.30
CA LYS A 39 -21.56 -37.37 21.40
C LYS A 39 -21.00 -36.98 20.01
N GLU A 40 -21.37 -37.74 18.98
CA GLU A 40 -21.28 -37.28 17.58
C GLU A 40 -22.40 -36.27 17.30
N PRO A 41 -22.20 -35.38 16.31
CA PRO A 41 -23.21 -35.30 15.26
C PRO A 41 -22.66 -35.19 13.83
N ALA A 42 -23.32 -35.98 12.96
CA ALA A 42 -23.76 -35.71 11.59
C ALA A 42 -22.76 -35.22 10.52
N LYS A 43 -22.48 -36.13 9.58
CA LYS A 43 -22.05 -35.82 8.21
C LYS A 43 -23.09 -34.95 7.51
N CYS A 44 -22.71 -33.76 7.07
CA CYS A 44 -23.50 -32.95 6.15
C CYS A 44 -22.87 -33.06 4.75
N GLN A 45 -23.63 -33.61 3.80
CA GLN A 45 -23.28 -33.69 2.39
C GLN A 45 -23.56 -32.33 1.75
N THR A 46 -22.56 -31.73 1.10
CA THR A 46 -22.75 -30.53 0.27
C THR A 46 -23.47 -30.89 -1.03
N PRO A 47 -24.57 -30.21 -1.40
CA PRO A 47 -25.21 -30.39 -2.70
C PRO A 47 -24.40 -29.72 -3.82
N GLN A 48 -24.32 -30.38 -4.98
CA GLN A 48 -23.83 -29.76 -6.22
C GLN A 48 -24.83 -28.69 -6.73
N PRO A 49 -24.35 -27.56 -7.28
CA PRO A 49 -25.23 -26.60 -7.93
C PRO A 49 -25.72 -27.11 -9.30
N PRO A 50 -26.98 -26.82 -9.69
CA PRO A 50 -27.51 -27.17 -11.02
C PRO A 50 -26.92 -26.27 -12.12
N PRO A 51 -26.93 -26.71 -13.40
CA PRO A 51 -26.43 -25.92 -14.52
C PRO A 51 -27.36 -24.72 -14.77
N THR A 52 -26.80 -23.52 -14.92
CA THR A 52 -27.56 -22.29 -15.23
C THR A 52 -27.49 -22.01 -16.74
N PRO A 53 -28.61 -21.63 -17.39
CA PRO A 53 -28.74 -21.58 -18.84
C PRO A 53 -28.04 -20.38 -19.49
N ALA A 54 -27.66 -20.55 -20.76
CA ALA A 54 -27.01 -19.55 -21.59
C ALA A 54 -27.87 -18.29 -21.77
N ILE A 55 -27.34 -17.13 -21.34
CA ILE A 55 -27.86 -15.81 -21.69
C ILE A 55 -26.86 -15.17 -22.65
N SER A 56 -27.35 -14.86 -23.85
CA SER A 56 -26.62 -14.21 -24.92
C SER A 56 -26.39 -12.74 -24.59
N VAL A 57 -25.14 -12.36 -24.31
CA VAL A 57 -24.71 -10.96 -24.19
C VAL A 57 -24.29 -10.47 -25.58
N LYS A 58 -24.97 -9.44 -26.07
CA LYS A 58 -24.61 -8.73 -27.30
C LYS A 58 -23.25 -8.05 -27.10
N SER A 59 -22.29 -8.38 -27.96
CA SER A 59 -20.97 -7.77 -28.03
C SER A 59 -21.05 -6.30 -28.46
N GLN A 60 -20.50 -5.40 -27.66
CA GLN A 60 -20.05 -4.08 -28.12
C GLN A 60 -18.65 -4.23 -28.76
N PRO A 61 -18.31 -3.42 -29.77
CA PRO A 61 -17.05 -3.55 -30.50
C PRO A 61 -15.85 -3.16 -29.61
N PRO A 62 -14.67 -3.76 -29.83
CA PRO A 62 -13.48 -3.42 -29.06
C PRO A 62 -13.02 -2.00 -29.39
N GLU A 63 -12.76 -1.20 -28.35
CA GLU A 63 -11.97 0.02 -28.47
C GLU A 63 -10.56 -0.36 -28.96
N GLU A 64 -10.05 0.39 -29.95
CA GLU A 64 -8.72 0.19 -30.50
C GLU A 64 -7.65 0.56 -29.45
N PRO A 65 -6.65 -0.29 -29.21
CA PRO A 65 -5.59 0.05 -28.28
C PRO A 65 -4.65 1.09 -28.91
N LEU A 66 -4.51 2.24 -28.26
CA LEU A 66 -3.39 3.15 -28.49
C LEU A 66 -2.10 2.47 -27.99
N THR A 67 -1.45 1.72 -28.87
CA THR A 67 -0.13 1.14 -28.60
C THR A 67 0.96 2.09 -29.11
N SER A 68 1.73 2.66 -28.19
CA SER A 68 3.17 2.87 -28.44
C SER A 68 3.92 1.75 -27.71
N GLU A 69 3.73 0.52 -28.19
CA GLU A 69 4.48 -0.66 -27.74
C GLU A 69 5.95 -0.48 -28.14
N LYS A 70 6.77 0.02 -27.21
CA LYS A 70 8.19 -0.32 -27.23
C LYS A 70 8.28 -1.78 -26.82
N ASP A 71 8.73 -2.66 -27.72
CA ASP A 71 9.06 -4.04 -27.38
C ASP A 71 9.96 -4.05 -26.13
N LEU A 72 9.40 -4.50 -25.00
CA LEU A 72 10.13 -4.59 -23.74
C LEU A 72 11.32 -5.54 -23.91
N ARG A 73 12.47 -5.18 -23.34
CA ARG A 73 13.66 -6.04 -23.37
C ARG A 73 13.31 -7.40 -22.76
N VAL A 74 13.67 -8.48 -23.45
CA VAL A 74 13.53 -9.85 -22.93
C VAL A 74 14.86 -10.31 -22.36
N LEU A 75 14.85 -10.72 -21.10
CA LEU A 75 15.99 -11.19 -20.33
C LEU A 75 15.78 -12.61 -19.83
N THR A 76 16.86 -13.30 -19.51
CA THR A 76 16.84 -14.54 -18.73
C THR A 76 17.05 -14.25 -17.24
N TRP A 77 16.66 -15.20 -16.38
CA TRP A 77 16.92 -15.09 -14.93
C TRP A 77 18.40 -14.94 -14.57
N SER A 78 19.29 -15.48 -15.41
CA SER A 78 20.75 -15.35 -15.21
C SER A 78 21.29 -13.97 -15.61
N GLU A 79 20.55 -13.23 -16.43
CA GLU A 79 20.89 -11.83 -16.76
C GLU A 79 20.34 -10.85 -15.72
N VAL A 80 19.19 -11.18 -15.09
CA VAL A 80 18.61 -10.39 -14.00
C VAL A 80 19.43 -10.51 -12.71
N CYS A 81 19.92 -11.71 -12.42
CA CYS A 81 20.80 -11.96 -11.28
C CYS A 81 22.02 -12.78 -11.76
N PRO A 82 23.06 -12.11 -12.32
CA PRO A 82 24.29 -12.75 -12.74
C PRO A 82 25.02 -13.49 -11.60
N LEU A 83 25.95 -14.37 -11.99
CA LEU A 83 26.81 -15.08 -11.05
C LEU A 83 27.60 -14.08 -10.17
N GLY A 84 27.43 -14.19 -8.85
CA GLY A 84 28.06 -13.29 -7.87
C GLY A 84 27.05 -12.33 -7.22
N ASP A 85 25.92 -12.06 -7.89
CA ASP A 85 24.84 -11.28 -7.32
C ASP A 85 24.03 -12.13 -6.33
N ARG A 86 23.40 -11.47 -5.34
CA ARG A 86 22.54 -12.12 -4.35
C ARG A 86 21.09 -11.76 -4.63
N ILE A 87 20.25 -12.76 -4.86
CA ILE A 87 18.79 -12.62 -4.94
C ILE A 87 18.12 -13.22 -3.69
N VAL A 88 17.25 -12.44 -3.05
CA VAL A 88 16.49 -12.85 -1.87
C VAL A 88 15.02 -12.55 -2.07
N LYS A 89 14.15 -13.56 -2.03
CA LYS A 89 12.69 -13.34 -1.96
C LYS A 89 12.35 -12.73 -0.61
N ILE A 90 11.76 -11.55 -0.62
CA ILE A 90 11.46 -10.77 0.59
C ILE A 90 9.96 -10.73 0.91
N ALA A 91 9.10 -10.78 -0.11
CA ALA A 91 7.65 -10.73 0.10
C ALA A 91 6.88 -11.47 -1.01
N GLU A 92 5.61 -11.72 -0.72
CA GLU A 92 4.57 -12.11 -1.67
C GLU A 92 3.45 -11.08 -1.57
N ALA A 93 3.14 -10.41 -2.66
CA ALA A 93 2.03 -9.47 -2.79
C ALA A 93 0.81 -10.17 -3.44
N SER A 94 -0.24 -9.41 -3.75
CA SER A 94 -1.48 -9.95 -4.34
C SER A 94 -1.30 -10.63 -5.70
N TYR A 95 -0.41 -10.10 -6.54
CA TYR A 95 -0.13 -10.60 -7.90
C TYR A 95 1.37 -10.58 -8.25
N ALA A 96 2.24 -10.47 -7.25
CA ALA A 96 3.68 -10.43 -7.46
C ALA A 96 4.48 -11.15 -6.39
N GLU A 97 5.61 -11.72 -6.80
CA GLU A 97 6.71 -12.08 -5.90
C GLU A 97 7.73 -10.94 -5.87
N VAL A 98 8.18 -10.56 -4.68
CA VAL A 98 9.12 -9.44 -4.51
C VAL A 98 10.47 -9.97 -4.08
N TYR A 99 11.52 -9.57 -4.79
CA TYR A 99 12.89 -9.98 -4.51
C TYR A 99 13.79 -8.77 -4.32
N ARG A 100 14.75 -8.88 -3.39
CA ARG A 100 15.90 -7.98 -3.28
C ARG A 100 17.06 -8.57 -4.05
N VAL A 101 17.61 -7.80 -4.98
CA VAL A 101 18.83 -8.13 -5.74
C VAL A 101 19.94 -7.18 -5.29
N THR A 102 21.05 -7.74 -4.82
CA THR A 102 22.22 -6.97 -4.36
C THR A 102 23.47 -7.37 -5.14
N ASN A 103 24.19 -6.36 -5.62
CA ASN A 103 25.46 -6.50 -6.32
C ASN A 103 26.44 -5.37 -5.95
N GLU A 104 27.62 -5.37 -6.58
CA GLU A 104 28.66 -4.36 -6.31
C GLU A 104 28.21 -2.92 -6.60
N ARG A 105 27.21 -2.72 -7.47
CA ARG A 105 26.66 -1.40 -7.81
C ARG A 105 25.60 -0.91 -6.83
N GLY A 106 25.05 -1.80 -6.00
CA GLY A 106 24.03 -1.48 -4.99
C GLY A 106 22.91 -2.50 -4.92
N THR A 107 21.74 -2.02 -4.47
CA THR A 107 20.55 -2.85 -4.24
C THR A 107 19.37 -2.37 -5.08
N SER A 108 18.65 -3.34 -5.64
CA SER A 108 17.39 -3.15 -6.35
C SER A 108 16.32 -4.08 -5.77
N ILE A 109 15.08 -3.62 -5.80
CA ILE A 109 13.91 -4.45 -5.52
C ILE A 109 13.27 -4.78 -6.87
N ILE A 110 12.97 -6.05 -7.10
CA ILE A 110 12.24 -6.48 -8.30
C ILE A 110 10.88 -7.05 -7.91
N LYS A 111 9.82 -6.50 -8.49
CA LYS A 111 8.46 -7.01 -8.41
C LYS A 111 8.22 -7.88 -9.64
N VAL A 112 8.02 -9.17 -9.43
CA VAL A 112 7.95 -10.20 -10.47
C VAL A 112 6.50 -10.66 -10.61
N ILE A 113 5.90 -10.40 -11.76
CA ILE A 113 4.49 -10.66 -12.03
C ILE A 113 4.41 -11.70 -13.13
N ARG A 114 3.70 -12.80 -12.88
CA ARG A 114 3.62 -13.89 -13.84
C ARG A 114 2.68 -13.52 -14.99
N MET A 115 3.17 -13.67 -16.21
CA MET A 115 2.37 -13.44 -17.41
C MET A 115 1.74 -14.73 -17.93
N GLN A 116 0.76 -14.57 -18.83
CA GLN A 116 0.13 -15.69 -19.54
C GLN A 116 1.18 -16.51 -20.31
N SER A 117 1.64 -17.59 -19.69
CA SER A 117 2.74 -18.39 -20.18
C SER A 117 2.71 -19.81 -19.58
N PRO A 118 3.29 -20.81 -20.28
CA PRO A 118 3.24 -22.19 -19.82
C PRO A 118 4.13 -22.42 -18.59
N ILE A 119 3.65 -23.25 -17.66
CA ILE A 119 4.44 -23.82 -16.56
C ILE A 119 4.22 -25.33 -16.52
N LYS A 120 5.14 -26.08 -15.90
CA LYS A 120 4.95 -27.53 -15.66
C LYS A 120 3.69 -27.74 -14.83
N ALA A 121 2.91 -28.78 -15.18
CA ALA A 121 1.73 -29.18 -14.40
C ALA A 121 2.09 -29.51 -12.93
N LYS A 122 1.10 -29.39 -12.04
CA LYS A 122 1.26 -29.79 -10.64
C LYS A 122 1.53 -31.29 -10.55
N THR A 123 2.36 -31.66 -9.59
CA THR A 123 2.49 -33.07 -9.18
C THR A 123 1.31 -33.47 -8.30
N LYS A 124 1.00 -34.77 -8.25
CA LYS A 124 -0.05 -35.31 -7.34
C LYS A 124 0.17 -34.90 -5.87
N ALA A 125 1.43 -34.76 -5.45
CA ALA A 125 1.76 -34.30 -4.11
C ALA A 125 1.39 -32.82 -3.89
N GLN A 126 1.63 -31.97 -4.88
CA GLN A 126 1.27 -30.55 -4.84
C GLN A 126 -0.25 -30.35 -4.86
N GLU A 127 -0.97 -31.10 -5.69
CA GLU A 127 -2.44 -31.09 -5.69
C GLU A 127 -2.99 -31.50 -4.31
N LYS A 128 -2.46 -32.58 -3.73
CA LYS A 128 -2.86 -33.05 -2.39
C LYS A 128 -2.52 -32.05 -1.28
N SER A 129 -1.47 -31.25 -1.45
CA SER A 129 -1.10 -30.20 -0.49
C SER A 129 -2.00 -28.97 -0.54
N GLY A 130 -2.91 -28.90 -1.51
CA GLY A 130 -3.77 -27.73 -1.71
C GLY A 130 -3.03 -26.54 -2.33
N LEU A 131 -1.94 -26.80 -3.08
CA LEU A 131 -1.25 -25.75 -3.85
C LEU A 131 -2.24 -25.14 -4.83
N VAL A 132 -2.54 -23.86 -4.64
CA VAL A 132 -3.24 -23.02 -5.62
C VAL A 132 -2.14 -22.35 -6.44
N ASP A 133 -2.29 -22.30 -7.76
CA ASP A 133 -1.35 -21.51 -8.57
C ASP A 133 -1.98 -20.14 -8.74
N GLU A 134 -1.21 -19.09 -8.53
CA GLU A 134 -1.59 -17.74 -8.89
C GLU A 134 -1.92 -17.67 -10.39
N GLU A 135 -2.96 -16.89 -10.69
CA GLU A 135 -3.48 -16.70 -12.03
C GLU A 135 -2.58 -15.72 -12.79
N PRO A 136 -2.18 -16.03 -14.03
CA PRO A 136 -1.35 -15.12 -14.80
C PRO A 136 -2.07 -13.80 -15.10
N HIS A 137 -1.31 -12.71 -15.14
CA HIS A 137 -1.80 -11.37 -15.42
C HIS A 137 -1.41 -10.89 -16.83
N SER A 138 -2.26 -10.06 -17.42
CA SER A 138 -1.95 -9.34 -18.66
C SER A 138 -1.22 -8.02 -18.34
N GLU A 139 -0.47 -7.48 -19.30
CA GLU A 139 0.14 -6.14 -19.11
C GLU A 139 -0.93 -5.07 -18.88
N ALA A 140 -2.10 -5.21 -19.54
CA ALA A 140 -3.23 -4.32 -19.39
C ALA A 140 -3.74 -4.24 -17.93
N ASP A 141 -3.69 -5.35 -17.18
CA ASP A 141 -4.09 -5.39 -15.77
C ASP A 141 -3.16 -4.55 -14.88
N LEU A 142 -1.93 -4.30 -15.34
CA LEU A 142 -0.86 -3.64 -14.61
C LEU A 142 -0.59 -2.21 -15.10
N MET A 143 -1.14 -1.85 -16.26
CA MET A 143 -0.91 -0.54 -16.89
C MET A 143 -1.26 0.62 -15.96
N GLY A 144 -2.30 0.47 -15.12
CA GLY A 144 -2.68 1.49 -14.16
C GLY A 144 -1.60 1.75 -13.12
N GLU A 145 -1.14 0.69 -12.44
CA GLU A 145 -0.05 0.77 -11.45
C GLU A 145 1.24 1.31 -12.10
N LEU A 146 1.57 0.85 -13.30
CA LEU A 146 2.79 1.24 -14.00
C LEU A 146 2.78 2.73 -14.39
N LYS A 147 1.67 3.24 -14.96
CA LYS A 147 1.56 4.66 -15.32
C LYS A 147 1.62 5.53 -14.06
N ILE A 148 0.96 5.12 -12.96
CA ILE A 148 1.06 5.84 -11.68
C ILE A 148 2.49 5.82 -11.13
N SER A 149 3.18 4.67 -11.22
CA SER A 149 4.60 4.57 -10.80
C SER A 149 5.51 5.51 -11.58
N GLU A 150 5.29 5.64 -12.89
CA GLU A 150 6.04 6.57 -13.75
C GLU A 150 5.76 8.03 -13.37
N LEU A 151 4.50 8.39 -13.11
CA LEU A 151 4.11 9.75 -12.68
C LEU A 151 4.70 10.14 -11.31
N LEU A 152 4.84 9.17 -10.40
CA LEU A 152 5.37 9.40 -9.06
C LEU A 152 6.90 9.36 -8.99
N ALA A 153 7.59 8.90 -10.03
CA ALA A 153 9.02 8.60 -10.00
C ALA A 153 9.89 9.82 -9.59
N ASP A 154 9.42 11.02 -9.89
CA ASP A 154 10.12 12.28 -9.62
C ASP A 154 9.66 13.00 -8.34
N ILE A 155 8.70 12.43 -7.60
CA ILE A 155 8.18 12.98 -6.35
C ILE A 155 8.88 12.34 -5.14
N PRO A 156 9.59 13.12 -4.30
CA PRO A 156 10.25 12.58 -3.12
C PRO A 156 9.28 11.93 -2.13
N GLY A 157 9.65 10.77 -1.60
CA GLY A 157 8.84 9.97 -0.68
C GLY A 157 8.12 8.79 -1.34
N PHE A 158 8.17 8.67 -2.66
CA PHE A 158 7.68 7.50 -3.41
C PHE A 158 8.84 6.61 -3.86
N VAL A 159 8.55 5.35 -4.19
CA VAL A 159 9.59 4.43 -4.65
C VAL A 159 10.14 4.85 -6.00
N VAL A 160 11.47 4.84 -6.11
CA VAL A 160 12.15 5.13 -7.36
C VAL A 160 11.88 4.01 -8.35
N TYR A 161 11.14 4.32 -9.41
CA TYR A 161 10.98 3.45 -10.57
C TYR A 161 12.26 3.49 -11.42
N LYS A 162 12.87 2.32 -11.70
CA LYS A 162 14.09 2.24 -12.51
C LYS A 162 13.77 1.86 -13.96
N GLU A 163 13.24 0.66 -14.16
CA GLU A 163 12.87 0.14 -15.47
C GLU A 163 11.88 -1.03 -15.36
N ARG A 164 11.30 -1.43 -16.49
CA ARG A 164 10.54 -2.68 -16.62
C ARG A 164 11.01 -3.49 -17.83
N TYR A 165 11.00 -4.80 -17.69
CA TYR A 165 11.42 -5.73 -18.74
C TYR A 165 10.73 -7.09 -18.59
N ILE A 166 10.77 -7.89 -19.65
CA ILE A 166 10.26 -9.26 -19.62
C ILE A 166 11.38 -10.19 -19.21
N VAL A 167 11.10 -11.10 -18.29
CA VAL A 167 11.98 -12.23 -17.99
C VAL A 167 11.37 -13.49 -18.55
N GLN A 168 12.11 -14.19 -19.39
CA GLN A 168 11.70 -15.43 -20.02
C GLN A 168 12.68 -16.57 -19.72
N GLY A 169 12.14 -17.71 -19.33
CA GLY A 169 12.86 -18.98 -19.29
C GLY A 169 12.85 -19.69 -17.95
N LYS A 170 13.68 -20.73 -17.85
CA LYS A 170 13.85 -21.52 -16.63
C LYS A 170 14.48 -20.69 -15.52
N ALA A 171 14.06 -20.97 -14.29
CA ALA A 171 14.66 -20.38 -13.09
C ALA A 171 16.16 -20.72 -12.97
N CYS A 172 16.96 -19.75 -12.54
CA CYS A 172 18.32 -20.01 -12.08
C CYS A 172 18.32 -20.74 -10.72
N ARG A 173 19.47 -21.28 -10.32
CA ARG A 173 19.61 -22.03 -9.07
C ARG A 173 19.34 -21.14 -7.85
N GLU A 174 19.79 -19.90 -7.92
CA GLU A 174 19.67 -18.90 -6.88
C GLU A 174 18.20 -18.55 -6.60
N LEU A 175 17.38 -18.45 -7.65
CA LEU A 175 15.93 -18.23 -7.54
C LEU A 175 15.21 -19.41 -6.86
N LEU A 176 15.63 -20.65 -7.17
CA LEU A 176 15.10 -21.85 -6.52
C LEU A 176 15.43 -21.89 -5.03
N GLU A 177 16.68 -21.60 -4.69
CA GLU A 177 17.18 -21.61 -3.32
C GLU A 177 16.46 -20.56 -2.47
N THR A 178 16.31 -19.35 -2.99
CA THR A 178 15.63 -18.28 -2.26
C THR A 178 14.13 -18.56 -2.06
N HIS A 179 13.47 -19.13 -3.07
CA HIS A 179 12.08 -19.57 -2.96
C HIS A 179 11.91 -20.62 -1.84
N GLN A 180 12.79 -21.62 -1.80
CA GLN A 180 12.75 -22.66 -0.77
C GLN A 180 13.02 -22.10 0.63
N ALA A 181 13.99 -21.20 0.76
CA ALA A 181 14.31 -20.54 2.02
C ALA A 181 13.11 -19.73 2.54
N PHE A 182 12.49 -18.92 1.68
CA PHE A 182 11.29 -18.16 2.00
C PHE A 182 10.14 -19.07 2.44
N HIS A 183 9.84 -20.12 1.66
CA HIS A 183 8.73 -21.04 1.97
C HIS A 183 8.95 -21.79 3.28
N LYS A 184 10.19 -22.21 3.56
CA LYS A 184 10.53 -22.88 4.81
C LYS A 184 10.37 -21.93 6.00
N LYS A 185 10.74 -20.65 5.86
CA LYS A 185 10.58 -19.62 6.89
C LYS A 185 9.09 -19.36 7.16
N VAL A 186 8.32 -19.08 6.11
CA VAL A 186 6.88 -18.78 6.19
C VAL A 186 6.10 -19.93 6.79
N LYS A 187 6.35 -21.17 6.35
CA LYS A 187 5.68 -22.36 6.90
C LYS A 187 6.00 -22.64 8.37
N ARG A 188 7.15 -22.17 8.85
CA ARG A 188 7.51 -22.24 10.28
C ARG A 188 6.70 -21.23 11.10
N GLN A 189 6.37 -20.07 10.53
CA GLN A 189 5.58 -19.02 11.18
C GLN A 189 4.07 -19.33 11.12
N ASP A 190 3.56 -19.76 9.97
CA ASP A 190 2.17 -20.20 9.79
C ASP A 190 2.13 -21.55 9.05
N PRO A 191 2.02 -22.68 9.78
CA PRO A 191 1.96 -24.01 9.19
C PRO A 191 0.76 -24.24 8.25
N ASP A 192 -0.32 -23.48 8.43
CA ASP A 192 -1.57 -23.60 7.66
C ASP A 192 -1.63 -22.62 6.48
N ARG A 193 -0.60 -21.78 6.27
CA ARG A 193 -0.56 -20.83 5.16
C ARG A 193 -0.57 -21.58 3.83
N LEU A 194 -1.54 -21.23 2.99
CA LEU A 194 -1.61 -21.72 1.62
C LEU A 194 -0.48 -21.13 0.79
N GLN A 195 0.03 -21.94 -0.13
CA GLN A 195 0.96 -21.51 -1.15
C GLN A 195 0.17 -21.13 -2.41
N PHE A 196 0.40 -19.93 -2.92
CA PHE A 196 -0.21 -19.41 -4.16
C PHE A 196 0.81 -19.38 -5.31
N TYR A 197 2.07 -19.06 -5.05
CA TYR A 197 3.05 -18.93 -6.12
C TYR A 197 3.67 -20.28 -6.52
N PRO A 198 3.72 -20.61 -7.83
CA PRO A 198 4.31 -21.84 -8.30
C PRO A 198 5.83 -21.83 -8.06
N SER A 199 6.36 -22.94 -7.54
CA SER A 199 7.81 -23.11 -7.36
C SER A 199 8.57 -22.82 -8.67
N PRO A 200 9.69 -22.06 -8.64
CA PRO A 200 10.50 -21.78 -9.82
C PRO A 200 10.99 -23.03 -10.56
N SER A 201 10.98 -24.20 -9.91
CA SER A 201 11.32 -25.49 -10.53
C SER A 201 10.34 -25.93 -11.63
N ARG A 202 9.17 -25.30 -11.65
CA ARG A 202 8.10 -25.51 -12.63
C ARG A 202 8.22 -24.60 -13.84
N TYR A 203 9.13 -23.62 -13.84
CA TYR A 203 9.32 -22.74 -14.98
C TYR A 203 9.92 -23.51 -16.16
N LEU A 204 9.49 -23.14 -17.36
CA LEU A 204 9.84 -23.69 -18.66
C LEU A 204 10.56 -22.61 -19.49
N ASP A 205 11.15 -23.00 -20.62
CA ASP A 205 11.86 -22.05 -21.50
C ASP A 205 10.93 -20.95 -22.05
N GLY A 206 9.62 -21.20 -22.09
CA GLY A 206 8.60 -20.23 -22.49
C GLY A 206 7.85 -19.54 -21.35
N THR A 207 8.20 -19.81 -20.08
CA THR A 207 7.56 -19.10 -18.94
C THR A 207 8.02 -17.64 -18.94
N LYS A 208 7.07 -16.70 -18.85
CA LYS A 208 7.30 -15.26 -18.93
C LYS A 208 6.83 -14.55 -17.66
N PHE A 209 7.58 -13.54 -17.27
CA PHE A 209 7.28 -12.64 -16.17
C PHE A 209 7.48 -11.20 -16.63
N LEU A 210 6.59 -10.30 -16.22
CA LEU A 210 6.87 -8.87 -16.23
C LEU A 210 7.64 -8.57 -14.94
N VAL A 211 8.78 -7.92 -15.07
CA VAL A 211 9.60 -7.50 -13.93
C VAL A 211 9.66 -5.98 -13.91
N VAL A 212 9.30 -5.42 -12.77
CA VAL A 212 9.43 -4.00 -12.46
C VAL A 212 10.60 -3.85 -11.49
N GLU A 213 11.63 -3.13 -11.89
CA GLU A 213 12.79 -2.83 -11.06
C GLU A 213 12.61 -1.49 -10.34
N LEU A 214 12.80 -1.52 -9.03
CA LEU A 214 12.55 -0.45 -8.07
C LEU A 214 13.79 -0.18 -7.21
N GLY A 215 13.88 1.02 -6.66
CA GLY A 215 14.86 1.38 -5.64
C GLY A 215 14.67 0.59 -4.33
N ASP A 216 15.73 0.49 -3.52
CA ASP A 216 15.61 -0.07 -2.17
C ASP A 216 14.86 0.91 -1.26
N ALA A 217 13.67 0.49 -0.83
CA ALA A 217 12.76 1.28 -0.01
C ALA A 217 13.09 1.21 1.49
N GLY A 218 13.96 0.29 1.93
CA GLY A 218 14.25 0.05 3.34
C GLY A 218 13.39 -1.04 3.96
N ILE A 219 12.89 -0.81 5.18
CA ILE A 219 12.15 -1.80 5.99
C ILE A 219 10.70 -1.35 6.10
N ALA A 220 9.73 -2.22 5.88
CA ALA A 220 8.31 -1.92 6.07
C ALA A 220 8.02 -1.43 7.50
N LEU A 221 7.06 -0.50 7.66
CA LEU A 221 6.71 0.09 8.95
C LEU A 221 6.26 -0.97 9.95
N GLU A 222 5.60 -2.03 9.49
CA GLU A 222 5.20 -3.17 10.34
C GLU A 222 6.37 -3.91 10.99
N ASP A 223 7.53 -3.85 10.36
CA ASP A 223 8.77 -4.50 10.79
C ASP A 223 9.75 -3.50 11.43
N PHE A 224 9.40 -2.21 11.48
CA PHE A 224 10.23 -1.14 12.02
C PHE A 224 9.89 -0.85 13.49
N GLU A 225 10.91 -0.78 14.34
CA GLU A 225 10.70 -0.54 15.78
C GLU A 225 10.60 0.97 16.09
N LEU A 226 9.37 1.43 16.35
CA LEU A 226 9.09 2.80 16.77
C LEU A 226 9.43 3.02 18.25
N THR A 227 10.49 3.75 18.54
CA THR A 227 11.08 3.87 19.89
C THR A 227 11.22 5.30 20.41
N THR A 228 11.13 6.32 19.56
CA THR A 228 11.29 7.73 19.98
C THR A 228 10.21 8.64 19.40
N ALA A 229 9.89 9.74 20.10
CA ALA A 229 8.93 10.72 19.59
C ALA A 229 9.35 11.36 18.25
N ASP A 230 10.65 11.58 18.02
CA ASP A 230 11.14 12.17 16.76
C ASP A 230 10.83 11.27 15.56
N GLN A 231 10.84 9.94 15.72
CA GLN A 231 10.41 9.02 14.67
C GLN A 231 8.92 9.18 14.35
N LEU A 232 8.07 9.43 15.36
CA LEU A 232 6.64 9.65 15.14
C LEU A 232 6.39 10.93 14.32
N TRP A 233 7.10 12.00 14.65
CA TRP A 233 7.05 13.27 13.91
C TRP A 233 7.51 13.09 12.47
N ASP A 234 8.70 12.54 12.28
CA ASP A 234 9.32 12.45 10.96
C ASP A 234 8.56 11.50 10.04
N ILE A 235 8.17 10.31 10.52
CA ILE A 235 7.44 9.36 9.69
C ILE A 235 6.09 9.93 9.28
N PHE A 236 5.31 10.49 10.22
CA PHE A 236 3.99 11.04 9.91
C PHE A 236 4.07 12.19 8.89
N PHE A 237 4.97 13.16 9.11
CA PHE A 237 5.05 14.34 8.26
C PHE A 237 5.76 14.07 6.94
N HIS A 238 6.76 13.19 6.88
CA HIS A 238 7.31 12.80 5.58
C HIS A 238 6.25 12.14 4.68
N VAL A 239 5.39 11.28 5.24
CA VAL A 239 4.29 10.66 4.47
C VAL A 239 3.26 11.72 4.06
N THR A 240 2.85 12.58 4.99
CA THR A 240 1.86 13.64 4.71
C THR A 240 2.35 14.59 3.62
N ILE A 241 3.62 15.02 3.69
CA ILE A 241 4.24 15.91 2.70
C ILE A 241 4.37 15.23 1.33
N ALA A 242 4.75 13.95 1.29
CA ALA A 242 4.83 13.19 0.04
C ALA A 242 3.44 13.10 -0.64
N LEU A 243 2.40 12.76 0.13
CA LEU A 243 1.02 12.71 -0.39
C LEU A 243 0.55 14.08 -0.86
N ALA A 244 0.78 15.16 -0.09
CA ALA A 244 0.40 16.51 -0.49
C ALA A 244 1.05 16.94 -1.81
N ARG A 245 2.34 16.60 -2.02
CA ARG A 245 3.01 16.81 -3.32
C ARG A 245 2.27 16.08 -4.43
N ALA A 246 2.02 14.78 -4.25
CA ALA A 246 1.38 13.97 -5.28
C ALA A 246 -0.08 14.40 -5.55
N GLU A 247 -0.84 14.80 -4.53
CA GLU A 247 -2.18 15.41 -4.67
C GLU A 247 -2.12 16.63 -5.61
N THR A 248 -1.10 17.47 -5.45
CA THR A 248 -1.01 18.72 -6.20
C THR A 248 -0.55 18.53 -7.65
N HIS A 249 0.34 17.54 -7.89
CA HIS A 249 0.90 17.33 -9.23
C HIS A 249 0.03 16.49 -10.12
N ILE A 250 -0.56 15.43 -9.56
CA ILE A 250 -1.24 14.40 -10.34
C ILE A 250 -2.56 13.97 -9.70
N GLU A 251 -3.14 14.81 -8.83
CA GLU A 251 -4.39 14.52 -8.13
C GLU A 251 -4.38 13.10 -7.50
N PHE A 252 -3.25 12.78 -6.86
CA PHE A 252 -2.97 11.43 -6.39
C PHE A 252 -3.81 11.03 -5.19
N GLU A 253 -4.32 9.80 -5.22
CA GLU A 253 -4.89 9.11 -4.08
C GLU A 253 -4.25 7.73 -3.94
N HIS A 254 -3.67 7.42 -2.78
CA HIS A 254 -3.00 6.13 -2.59
C HIS A 254 -4.00 4.97 -2.51
N ARG A 255 -5.08 5.17 -1.73
CA ARG A 255 -6.19 4.23 -1.47
C ARG A 255 -5.84 2.89 -0.82
N ASP A 256 -4.56 2.57 -0.63
CA ASP A 256 -4.11 1.38 0.12
C ASP A 256 -2.89 1.60 1.02
N LEU A 257 -2.79 2.74 1.72
CA LEU A 257 -1.58 3.10 2.47
C LEU A 257 -1.58 2.50 3.89
N HIS A 258 -1.48 1.18 3.98
CA HIS A 258 -1.26 0.47 5.24
C HIS A 258 0.24 0.35 5.57
N GLU A 259 0.57 -0.11 6.77
CA GLU A 259 1.92 -0.24 7.32
C GLU A 259 2.88 -1.11 6.49
N GLY A 260 2.34 -1.98 5.62
CA GLY A 260 3.12 -2.80 4.69
C GLY A 260 3.55 -2.04 3.42
N ASN A 261 2.81 -0.98 3.08
CA ASN A 261 3.04 -0.13 1.90
C ASN A 261 3.82 1.14 2.23
N LEU A 262 4.44 1.18 3.41
CA LEU A 262 5.28 2.27 3.87
C LEU A 262 6.59 1.70 4.38
N CYS A 263 7.70 2.03 3.73
CA CYS A 263 9.03 1.65 4.19
C CYS A 263 9.78 2.81 4.82
N ILE A 264 10.67 2.46 5.74
CA ILE A 264 11.48 3.36 6.56
C ILE A 264 12.95 3.00 6.32
N ARG A 265 13.78 4.00 6.08
CA ARG A 265 15.23 3.85 5.92
C ARG A 265 15.94 4.89 6.78
N ARG A 266 17.01 4.47 7.47
CA ARG A 266 17.88 5.40 8.19
C ARG A 266 18.90 5.98 7.23
N THR A 267 18.94 7.31 7.14
CA THR A 267 19.82 8.05 6.21
C THR A 267 20.78 8.98 6.93
N GLY A 268 20.53 9.26 8.20
CA GLY A 268 21.43 9.99 9.09
C GLY A 268 21.35 9.51 10.52
N ASP A 269 22.13 10.18 11.37
CA ASP A 269 22.01 10.04 12.81
C ASP A 269 20.92 10.97 13.35
N PRO A 270 20.13 10.53 14.35
CA PRO A 270 19.18 11.39 15.02
C PRO A 270 19.89 12.61 15.64
N ILE A 271 19.26 13.78 15.55
CA ILE A 271 19.79 15.04 16.07
C ILE A 271 19.38 15.20 17.54
N PRO A 272 20.34 15.23 18.49
CA PRO A 272 20.05 15.41 19.90
C PRO A 272 19.38 16.75 20.20
N VAL A 273 18.49 16.80 21.20
CA VAL A 273 17.77 18.02 21.60
C VAL A 273 18.69 19.20 21.88
N ALA A 274 19.89 18.94 22.43
CA ALA A 274 20.87 19.99 22.74
C ALA A 274 21.49 20.66 21.51
N GLU A 275 21.40 20.03 20.35
CA GLU A 275 21.99 20.49 19.08
C GLU A 275 20.93 21.10 18.14
N ARG A 276 19.65 21.07 18.53
CA ARG A 276 18.56 21.61 17.72
C ARG A 276 18.60 23.13 17.73
N THR A 277 18.73 23.72 16.55
CA THR A 277 18.71 25.18 16.35
C THR A 277 17.33 25.72 15.99
N ARG A 278 16.37 24.83 15.72
CA ARG A 278 15.01 25.12 15.26
C ARG A 278 13.99 24.72 16.32
N SER A 279 12.86 25.43 16.37
CA SER A 279 11.76 25.14 17.31
C SER A 279 10.74 24.13 16.78
N ALA A 280 10.83 23.77 15.50
CA ALA A 280 10.01 22.76 14.86
C ALA A 280 10.10 21.39 15.56
N ASN A 281 9.19 20.48 15.21
CA ASN A 281 9.17 19.11 15.71
C ASN A 281 9.65 18.08 14.68
N PHE A 282 9.71 18.47 13.41
CA PHE A 282 10.04 17.63 12.26
C PHE A 282 11.51 17.76 11.84
N GLY A 283 12.12 16.64 11.45
CA GLY A 283 13.45 16.54 10.84
C GLY A 283 14.59 16.15 11.79
N PHE A 284 14.32 15.39 12.85
CA PHE A 284 15.34 15.06 13.88
C PHE A 284 15.66 13.58 14.06
N SER A 285 14.96 12.67 13.39
CA SER A 285 15.14 11.22 13.54
C SER A 285 16.22 10.63 12.63
N GLY A 286 16.61 11.34 11.56
CA GLY A 286 17.52 10.82 10.54
C GLY A 286 16.89 9.70 9.69
N LEU A 287 15.56 9.67 9.59
CA LEU A 287 14.80 8.71 8.81
C LEU A 287 14.29 9.34 7.51
N GLU A 288 14.20 8.51 6.47
CA GLU A 288 13.41 8.77 5.27
C GLU A 288 12.33 7.70 5.13
N ILE A 289 11.25 8.07 4.44
CA ILE A 289 10.15 7.17 4.12
C ILE A 289 10.13 6.86 2.62
N THR A 290 9.49 5.75 2.26
CA THR A 290 9.18 5.41 0.88
C THR A 290 7.80 4.75 0.81
N ILE A 291 6.87 5.37 0.09
CA ILE A 291 5.51 4.90 -0.14
C ILE A 291 5.50 3.93 -1.33
N LEU A 292 4.87 2.77 -1.16
CA LEU A 292 4.87 1.63 -2.08
C LEU A 292 3.45 1.21 -2.52
N ASP A 293 3.39 0.40 -3.57
CA ASP A 293 2.20 -0.31 -4.06
C ASP A 293 1.03 0.58 -4.46
N TYR A 294 0.96 0.86 -5.76
CA TYR A 294 -0.06 1.73 -6.33
C TYR A 294 -1.21 0.96 -7.00
N GLY A 295 -1.36 -0.33 -6.66
CA GLY A 295 -2.32 -1.22 -7.30
C GLY A 295 -3.78 -0.79 -7.16
N LEU A 296 -4.13 -0.06 -6.10
CA LEU A 296 -5.48 0.48 -5.87
C LEU A 296 -5.56 2.00 -6.06
N SER A 297 -4.46 2.64 -6.42
CA SER A 297 -4.34 4.10 -6.44
C SER A 297 -5.10 4.74 -7.59
N ARG A 298 -5.23 6.07 -7.51
CA ARG A 298 -5.76 6.93 -8.55
C ARG A 298 -4.81 8.09 -8.80
N ALA A 299 -4.64 8.47 -10.06
CA ALA A 299 -3.95 9.69 -10.45
C ALA A 299 -4.50 10.22 -11.78
N CYS A 300 -4.34 11.52 -12.01
CA CYS A 300 -4.64 12.20 -13.25
C CYS A 300 -3.54 13.21 -13.52
N ASP A 301 -2.84 13.05 -14.65
CA ASP A 301 -1.88 14.06 -15.11
C ASP A 301 -2.65 15.13 -15.90
N GLU A 302 -3.02 16.22 -15.24
CA GLU A 302 -3.67 17.35 -15.89
C GLU A 302 -2.71 18.16 -16.78
N TYR A 303 -1.39 18.00 -16.62
CA TYR A 303 -0.38 18.79 -17.32
C TYR A 303 0.00 18.19 -18.68
N GLU A 304 -0.14 16.87 -18.88
CA GLU A 304 0.19 16.21 -20.15
C GLU A 304 -0.82 16.49 -21.29
N SER A 305 -2.13 16.65 -20.99
CA SER A 305 -3.12 17.07 -22.01
C SER A 305 -4.47 17.49 -21.42
N GLU A 306 -5.09 18.56 -21.97
CA GLU A 306 -6.52 18.83 -21.77
C GLU A 306 -7.35 17.59 -22.17
N GLY A 307 -8.01 16.96 -21.19
CA GLY A 307 -8.82 15.76 -21.40
C GLY A 307 -8.13 14.43 -21.05
N SER A 308 -7.03 14.46 -20.28
CA SER A 308 -6.46 13.24 -19.68
C SER A 308 -7.52 12.47 -18.90
N VAL A 309 -7.58 11.16 -19.12
CA VAL A 309 -8.50 10.27 -18.39
C VAL A 309 -7.79 9.82 -17.12
N PRO A 310 -8.39 10.01 -15.93
CA PRO A 310 -7.80 9.53 -14.69
C PRO A 310 -7.54 8.03 -14.74
N VAL A 311 -6.36 7.62 -14.31
CA VAL A 311 -5.99 6.23 -14.09
C VAL A 311 -6.46 5.87 -12.69
N ALA A 312 -7.31 4.85 -12.57
CA ALA A 312 -7.76 4.33 -11.28
C ALA A 312 -8.09 2.85 -11.36
N TYR A 313 -7.80 2.12 -10.28
CA TYR A 313 -8.31 0.76 -10.13
C TYR A 313 -9.80 0.78 -9.74
N ASP A 314 -10.59 -0.03 -10.43
CA ASP A 314 -12.03 -0.14 -10.18
C ASP A 314 -12.30 -1.10 -9.01
N LEU A 315 -12.43 -0.51 -7.82
CA LEU A 315 -12.70 -1.25 -6.59
C LEU A 315 -14.14 -1.82 -6.52
N GLU A 316 -15.06 -1.42 -7.40
CA GLU A 316 -16.41 -2.02 -7.44
C GLU A 316 -16.42 -3.44 -8.04
N ARG A 317 -15.33 -3.87 -8.69
CA ARG A 317 -15.18 -5.22 -9.26
C ARG A 317 -15.18 -6.31 -8.21
N ASP A 318 -14.61 -6.04 -7.03
CA ASP A 318 -14.62 -6.97 -5.90
C ASP A 318 -14.99 -6.28 -4.59
N LEU A 319 -16.28 -6.36 -4.24
CA LEU A 319 -16.80 -5.81 -2.99
C LEU A 319 -16.31 -6.55 -1.74
N SER A 320 -15.56 -7.66 -1.87
CA SER A 320 -14.98 -8.37 -0.73
C SER A 320 -14.11 -7.42 0.11
N ILE A 321 -13.41 -6.47 -0.53
CA ILE A 321 -12.57 -5.47 0.13
C ILE A 321 -13.36 -4.61 1.14
N PHE A 322 -14.62 -4.27 0.82
CA PHE A 322 -15.50 -3.47 1.69
C PHE A 322 -16.29 -4.31 2.69
N THR A 323 -16.55 -5.59 2.37
CA THR A 323 -17.32 -6.47 3.25
C THR A 323 -16.45 -7.22 4.26
N SER A 324 -15.13 -7.20 4.10
CA SER A 324 -14.21 -7.91 4.97
C SER A 324 -14.03 -7.26 6.33
N GLU A 325 -13.83 -8.07 7.37
CA GLU A 325 -13.66 -7.62 8.76
C GLU A 325 -12.40 -8.23 9.41
N HIS A 326 -11.46 -8.71 8.59
CA HIS A 326 -10.31 -9.47 9.07
C HIS A 326 -9.16 -8.60 9.62
N ALA A 327 -9.11 -7.32 9.24
CA ALA A 327 -8.03 -6.40 9.60
C ALA A 327 -8.56 -4.98 9.81
N ALA A 328 -7.80 -4.16 10.55
CA ALA A 328 -8.15 -2.76 10.84
C ALA A 328 -8.25 -1.92 9.55
N GLN A 329 -7.39 -2.18 8.56
CA GLN A 329 -7.40 -1.50 7.27
C GLN A 329 -8.72 -1.70 6.50
N CYS A 330 -9.46 -2.79 6.75
CA CYS A 330 -10.75 -3.02 6.09
C CYS A 330 -11.78 -1.94 6.39
N GLU A 331 -11.66 -1.28 7.54
CA GLU A 331 -12.51 -0.15 7.88
C GLU A 331 -12.20 1.08 7.03
N VAL A 332 -10.94 1.31 6.68
CA VAL A 332 -10.53 2.44 5.83
C VAL A 332 -11.14 2.30 4.43
N TYR A 333 -11.10 1.10 3.82
CA TYR A 333 -11.80 0.88 2.54
C TYR A 333 -13.29 1.17 2.64
N ARG A 334 -13.94 0.77 3.74
CA ARG A 334 -15.36 1.10 3.96
C ARG A 334 -15.59 2.59 4.16
N GLN A 335 -14.69 3.29 4.86
CA GLN A 335 -14.79 4.74 5.05
C GLN A 335 -14.71 5.48 3.71
N MET A 336 -13.74 5.12 2.85
CA MET A 336 -13.61 5.67 1.50
C MET A 336 -14.91 5.49 0.71
N ARG A 337 -15.42 4.25 0.61
CA ARG A 337 -16.65 3.97 -0.14
C ARG A 337 -17.89 4.61 0.48
N SER A 338 -17.97 4.65 1.81
CA SER A 338 -19.10 5.29 2.50
C SER A 338 -19.14 6.79 2.25
N PHE A 339 -17.97 7.43 2.18
CA PHE A 339 -17.86 8.84 1.86
C PHE A 339 -18.39 9.14 0.45
N LEU A 340 -17.97 8.38 -0.56
CA LEU A 340 -18.51 8.52 -1.93
C LEU A 340 -20.02 8.25 -2.02
N LEU A 341 -20.54 7.35 -1.18
CA LEU A 341 -21.98 7.06 -1.13
C LEU A 341 -22.81 8.15 -0.44
N ARG A 342 -22.25 8.84 0.56
CA ARG A 342 -23.03 9.67 1.49
C ARG A 342 -22.64 11.15 1.49
N GLY A 343 -21.41 11.48 1.13
CA GLY A 343 -20.81 12.80 1.29
C GLY A 343 -20.62 13.21 2.75
N ASP A 344 -20.66 12.25 3.69
CA ASP A 344 -20.43 12.45 5.12
C ASP A 344 -19.41 11.43 5.66
N ARG A 345 -18.83 11.69 6.83
CA ARG A 345 -17.83 10.81 7.46
C ARG A 345 -18.43 9.54 8.10
N ILE A 346 -19.71 9.26 7.91
CA ILE A 346 -20.37 8.12 8.56
C ILE A 346 -20.02 6.84 7.80
N CYS A 347 -19.19 6.00 8.43
CA CYS A 347 -18.84 4.70 7.88
C CYS A 347 -20.04 3.73 7.94
N LEU A 348 -20.47 3.24 6.77
CA LEU A 348 -21.47 2.18 6.66
C LEU A 348 -20.89 0.83 7.12
N PRO A 349 -21.71 -0.05 7.73
CA PRO A 349 -21.28 -1.39 8.10
C PRO A 349 -21.05 -2.27 6.85
N PRO A 350 -20.33 -3.39 6.95
CA PRO A 350 -20.07 -4.31 5.83
C PRO A 350 -21.31 -4.69 5.00
N LYS A 351 -22.47 -4.87 5.65
CA LYS A 351 -23.72 -5.21 4.97
C LYS A 351 -24.24 -4.10 4.04
N GLY A 352 -23.83 -2.85 4.26
CA GLY A 352 -24.14 -1.71 3.41
C GLY A 352 -23.34 -1.67 2.10
N HIS A 353 -22.32 -2.54 1.96
CA HIS A 353 -21.41 -2.53 0.81
C HIS A 353 -21.61 -3.71 -0.16
N LYS A 354 -22.83 -4.24 -0.27
CA LYS A 354 -23.13 -5.44 -1.06
C LYS A 354 -23.62 -5.19 -2.48
N THR A 355 -23.95 -3.94 -2.79
CA THR A 355 -24.47 -3.55 -4.12
C THR A 355 -23.34 -2.90 -4.90
N PRO A 356 -22.87 -3.49 -6.01
CA PRO A 356 -21.84 -2.89 -6.85
C PRO A 356 -22.39 -1.69 -7.60
N TYR A 357 -21.56 -0.67 -7.83
CA TYR A 357 -21.90 0.58 -8.51
C TYR A 357 -23.16 1.23 -7.92
N ALA A 358 -23.27 1.22 -6.59
CA ALA A 358 -24.40 1.81 -5.90
C ALA A 358 -24.49 3.32 -6.16
N GLU A 359 -25.70 3.88 -6.12
CA GLU A 359 -25.91 5.32 -6.27
C GLU A 359 -25.36 6.07 -5.05
N GLY A 360 -24.36 6.94 -5.31
CA GLY A 360 -23.79 7.88 -4.36
C GLY A 360 -24.31 9.30 -4.56
N ILE A 361 -23.54 10.27 -4.07
CA ILE A 361 -23.94 11.69 -4.10
C ILE A 361 -23.95 12.28 -5.51
N ASP A 362 -23.06 11.82 -6.38
CA ASP A 362 -22.84 12.34 -7.73
C ASP A 362 -23.13 11.27 -8.82
N GLY A 363 -24.02 10.32 -8.50
CA GLY A 363 -24.39 9.20 -9.36
C GLY A 363 -23.77 7.87 -8.91
N PRO A 364 -23.75 6.84 -9.77
CA PRO A 364 -23.12 5.57 -9.45
C PRO A 364 -21.65 5.75 -9.05
N ILE A 365 -21.19 4.99 -8.05
CA ILE A 365 -19.79 5.01 -7.62
C ILE A 365 -18.86 4.78 -8.81
N ASP A 366 -17.94 5.73 -9.01
CA ASP A 366 -16.87 5.68 -10.00
C ASP A 366 -15.56 6.05 -9.31
N TRP A 367 -14.67 5.07 -9.18
CA TRP A 367 -13.38 5.24 -8.53
C TRP A 367 -12.40 6.11 -9.33
N ARG A 368 -12.75 6.60 -10.53
CA ARG A 368 -11.97 7.64 -11.24
C ARG A 368 -12.19 9.04 -10.68
N GLN A 369 -13.28 9.26 -9.93
CA GLN A 369 -13.54 10.52 -9.24
C GLN A 369 -12.37 10.87 -8.32
N HIS A 370 -11.99 12.15 -8.30
CA HIS A 370 -10.94 12.66 -7.42
C HIS A 370 -11.54 12.96 -6.04
N GLU A 371 -11.05 12.25 -5.03
CA GLU A 371 -11.47 12.40 -3.64
C GLU A 371 -10.23 12.36 -2.70
N PRO A 372 -9.50 13.49 -2.55
CA PRO A 372 -8.27 13.52 -1.74
C PRO A 372 -8.50 13.19 -0.26
N TYR A 373 -9.75 13.21 0.21
CA TYR A 373 -10.11 12.77 1.56
C TYR A 373 -9.70 11.30 1.82
N THR A 374 -9.59 10.48 0.78
CA THR A 374 -9.08 9.12 0.92
C THR A 374 -7.65 9.08 1.49
N ASN A 375 -6.79 10.05 1.14
CA ASN A 375 -5.45 10.17 1.73
C ASN A 375 -5.52 10.57 3.21
N ALA A 376 -6.43 11.48 3.58
CA ALA A 376 -6.63 11.87 4.98
C ALA A 376 -7.08 10.67 5.85
N LEU A 377 -7.96 9.80 5.31
CA LEU A 377 -8.37 8.56 5.99
C LEU A 377 -7.19 7.62 6.24
N TRP A 378 -6.29 7.47 5.27
CA TRP A 378 -5.09 6.65 5.43
C TRP A 378 -4.05 7.28 6.35
N LEU A 379 -3.90 8.60 6.35
CA LEU A 379 -3.07 9.31 7.33
C LEU A 379 -3.60 9.12 8.76
N ALA A 380 -4.92 9.14 8.95
CA ALA A 380 -5.54 8.82 10.23
C ALA A 380 -5.23 7.38 10.67
N TYR A 381 -5.25 6.44 9.72
CA TYR A 381 -4.87 5.05 9.95
C TYR A 381 -3.40 4.91 10.37
N ILE A 382 -2.47 5.49 9.61
CA ILE A 382 -1.02 5.45 9.89
C ILE A 382 -0.72 6.12 11.23
N TYR A 383 -1.33 7.26 11.52
CA TYR A 383 -1.21 7.94 12.81
C TYR A 383 -1.58 7.01 13.98
N GLN A 384 -2.75 6.37 13.91
CA GLN A 384 -3.21 5.46 14.95
C GLN A 384 -2.32 4.21 15.04
N TYR A 385 -1.91 3.65 13.90
CA TYR A 385 -1.01 2.50 13.82
C TYR A 385 0.31 2.79 14.55
N MET A 386 0.94 3.94 14.31
CA MET A 386 2.18 4.32 14.96
C MET A 386 2.02 4.45 16.47
N LEU A 387 0.90 4.99 16.95
CA LEU A 387 0.63 5.15 18.38
C LEU A 387 0.41 3.81 19.08
N ASP A 388 -0.25 2.86 18.41
CA ASP A 388 -0.53 1.53 18.96
C ASP A 388 0.70 0.62 18.96
N ASN A 389 1.63 0.84 18.02
CA ASN A 389 2.84 0.06 17.86
C ASN A 389 4.10 0.71 18.45
N PHE A 390 3.99 1.88 19.08
CA PHE A 390 5.10 2.54 19.75
C PHE A 390 5.64 1.71 20.92
N ARG A 391 6.93 1.36 20.86
CA ARG A 391 7.67 0.57 21.87
C ARG A 391 8.58 1.41 22.77
N GLY A 392 8.65 2.73 22.53
CA GLY A 392 9.46 3.66 23.32
C GLY A 392 8.88 4.05 24.69
N PRO A 393 9.49 5.04 25.36
CA PRO A 393 9.04 5.50 26.67
C PRO A 393 7.61 6.09 26.63
N LYS A 394 6.73 5.62 27.54
CA LYS A 394 5.33 6.12 27.63
C LYS A 394 5.22 7.64 27.75
N LYS A 395 6.19 8.29 28.40
CA LYS A 395 6.25 9.75 28.54
C LYS A 395 6.34 10.47 27.18
N GLU A 396 7.03 9.87 26.21
CA GLU A 396 7.28 10.47 24.89
C GLU A 396 6.02 10.39 24.03
N VAL A 397 5.42 9.20 23.89
CA VAL A 397 4.17 9.04 23.15
C VAL A 397 3.02 9.85 23.78
N ASN A 398 2.98 9.99 25.11
CA ASN A 398 1.99 10.84 25.77
C ASN A 398 2.24 12.33 25.51
N ALA A 399 3.49 12.76 25.40
CA ALA A 399 3.82 14.13 25.02
C ALA A 399 3.42 14.41 23.57
N PHE A 400 3.74 13.48 22.65
CA PHE A 400 3.30 13.53 21.26
C PHE A 400 1.78 13.65 21.16
N LYS A 401 1.03 12.72 21.76
CA LYS A 401 -0.46 12.74 21.79
C LYS A 401 -1.05 14.02 22.36
N ARG A 402 -0.37 14.68 23.29
CA ARG A 402 -0.82 15.95 23.87
C ARG A 402 -0.60 17.11 22.89
N LEU A 403 0.55 17.13 22.22
CA LEU A 403 0.87 18.15 21.21
C LEU A 403 -0.04 18.01 19.98
N THR A 404 -0.27 16.78 19.51
CA THR A 404 -1.08 16.48 18.33
C THR A 404 -2.57 16.26 18.66
N LYS A 405 -3.06 16.70 19.82
CA LYS A 405 -4.45 16.46 20.24
C LYS A 405 -5.46 17.10 19.30
N GLU A 406 -5.20 18.32 18.86
CA GLU A 406 -6.06 19.07 17.94
C GLU A 406 -5.98 18.51 16.52
N LEU A 407 -4.78 18.19 16.04
CA LEU A 407 -4.58 17.45 14.80
C LEU A 407 -5.46 16.18 14.76
N TRP A 408 -5.39 15.36 15.82
CA TRP A 408 -6.20 14.14 15.88
C TRP A 408 -7.71 14.42 15.96
N LEU A 409 -8.13 15.53 16.57
CA LEU A 409 -9.53 15.91 16.61
C LEU A 409 -10.10 16.10 15.20
N TYR A 410 -9.34 16.72 14.29
CA TYR A 410 -9.74 16.96 12.91
C TYR A 410 -9.48 15.78 11.98
N LEU A 411 -8.40 15.03 12.22
CA LEU A 411 -8.01 13.86 11.44
C LEU A 411 -8.87 12.61 11.72
N ASN A 412 -9.44 12.50 12.92
CA ASN A 412 -10.18 11.30 13.32
C ASN A 412 -11.47 11.12 12.49
N PRO A 413 -11.60 10.04 11.69
CA PRO A 413 -12.80 9.80 10.87
C PRO A 413 -14.06 9.52 11.70
N ARG A 414 -13.91 9.27 13.01
CA ARG A 414 -15.01 9.07 13.96
C ARG A 414 -15.36 10.32 14.77
N ALA A 415 -14.76 11.47 14.45
CA ALA A 415 -15.13 12.72 15.09
C ALA A 415 -16.59 13.07 14.81
N ASP A 416 -17.22 13.79 15.74
CA ASP A 416 -18.60 14.24 15.59
C ASP A 416 -18.77 15.10 14.32
N ALA A 417 -19.96 15.07 13.72
CA ALA A 417 -20.23 15.82 12.48
C ALA A 417 -20.05 17.35 12.64
N SER A 418 -20.09 17.88 13.86
CA SER A 418 -19.82 19.29 14.16
C SER A 418 -18.33 19.66 14.16
N VAL A 419 -17.43 18.67 14.22
CA VAL A 419 -15.98 18.89 14.24
C VAL A 419 -15.48 19.05 12.80
N PRO A 420 -14.68 20.09 12.47
CA PRO A 420 -14.03 20.18 11.17
C PRO A 420 -13.21 18.93 10.84
N GLY A 421 -13.12 18.57 9.56
CA GLY A 421 -12.26 17.49 9.10
C GLY A 421 -11.26 18.02 8.08
N PHE A 422 -10.09 17.38 7.99
CA PHE A 422 -9.21 17.61 6.85
C PHE A 422 -9.82 17.00 5.59
N GLU A 423 -9.75 17.71 4.46
CA GLU A 423 -10.25 17.23 3.17
C GLU A 423 -9.13 16.58 2.34
N SER A 424 -7.87 16.82 2.68
CA SER A 424 -6.69 16.36 1.92
C SER A 424 -5.44 16.22 2.80
N ALA A 425 -4.38 15.58 2.28
CA ALA A 425 -3.06 15.62 2.91
C ALA A 425 -2.48 17.04 2.91
N SER A 426 -2.77 17.81 1.87
CA SER A 426 -2.38 19.22 1.73
C SER A 426 -2.90 20.09 2.89
N ASP A 427 -4.14 19.88 3.34
CA ASP A 427 -4.67 20.61 4.51
C ASP A 427 -3.97 20.23 5.82
N ILE A 428 -3.53 18.98 5.95
CA ILE A 428 -2.78 18.51 7.11
C ILE A 428 -1.38 19.15 7.14
N VAL A 429 -0.72 19.27 5.99
CA VAL A 429 0.56 19.99 5.88
C VAL A 429 0.38 21.45 6.27
N ARG A 430 -0.67 22.13 5.77
CA ARG A 430 -0.96 23.53 6.14
C ARG A 430 -1.13 23.68 7.65
N PHE A 431 -1.94 22.82 8.27
CA PHE A 431 -2.14 22.81 9.72
C PHE A 431 -0.82 22.61 10.50
N ALA A 432 0.09 21.77 9.99
CA ALA A 432 1.38 21.53 10.63
C ALA A 432 2.32 22.75 10.56
N VAL A 433 2.28 23.49 9.45
CA VAL A 433 3.02 24.75 9.28
C VAL A 433 2.46 25.82 10.21
N GLU A 434 1.14 26.01 10.24
CA GLU A 434 0.46 26.95 11.15
C GLU A 434 0.72 26.62 12.64
N SER A 435 0.87 25.34 12.96
CA SER A 435 1.22 24.86 14.31
C SER A 435 2.71 25.02 14.66
N GLY A 436 3.55 25.43 13.71
CA GLY A 436 5.00 25.58 13.86
C GLY A 436 5.75 24.26 14.03
N TRP A 437 5.15 23.13 13.62
CA TRP A 437 5.77 21.80 13.72
C TRP A 437 6.66 21.47 12.53
N VAL A 438 6.33 22.06 11.38
CA VAL A 438 7.08 21.99 10.11
C VAL A 438 7.33 23.42 9.66
N GLU A 439 8.57 23.75 9.35
CA GLU A 439 8.94 25.06 8.80
C GLU A 439 8.78 25.07 7.27
N GLU A 440 8.45 26.23 6.69
CA GLU A 440 8.27 26.37 5.23
C GLU A 440 9.53 25.99 4.45
N ASP A 441 10.71 26.29 4.97
CA ASP A 441 11.99 25.94 4.32
C ASP A 441 12.22 24.42 4.26
N GLN A 442 11.61 23.64 5.16
CA GLN A 442 11.65 22.18 5.14
C GLN A 442 10.81 21.59 4.00
N LEU A 443 9.91 22.39 3.41
CA LEU A 443 9.13 22.01 2.24
C LEU A 443 9.90 22.24 0.91
N MET A 444 10.98 23.04 0.94
CA MET A 444 11.76 23.59 -0.20
C MET A 444 12.99 22.74 -0.63
N GLY A 445 12.95 21.42 -0.41
CA GLY A 445 14.14 20.56 -0.32
C GLY A 445 14.77 19.96 -1.60
N GLY A 446 14.66 20.52 -2.81
CA GLY A 446 15.49 20.18 -3.98
C GLY A 446 14.92 20.17 -5.42
N ARG A 447 13.67 20.54 -5.74
CA ARG A 447 13.15 20.66 -7.14
C ARG A 447 12.10 21.78 -7.31
N ASP A 448 12.45 22.78 -8.12
CA ASP A 448 11.76 24.07 -8.29
C ASP A 448 10.26 24.03 -8.63
N GLU A 449 9.73 23.00 -9.30
CA GLU A 449 8.31 22.96 -9.71
C GLU A 449 7.40 22.32 -8.65
N VAL A 450 7.87 21.26 -7.99
CA VAL A 450 7.11 20.58 -6.94
C VAL A 450 6.93 21.44 -5.70
N GLU A 451 7.94 22.26 -5.44
CA GLU A 451 8.00 23.16 -4.29
C GLU A 451 7.11 24.37 -4.45
N LYS A 452 7.08 24.98 -5.64
CA LYS A 452 6.18 26.10 -5.96
C LYS A 452 4.72 25.69 -5.80
N SER A 453 4.40 24.42 -6.06
CA SER A 453 3.04 23.88 -5.93
C SER A 453 2.59 23.77 -4.47
N ILE A 454 3.45 23.34 -3.56
CA ILE A 454 3.10 23.33 -2.12
C ILE A 454 3.00 24.77 -1.60
N LEU A 455 3.90 25.67 -2.00
CA LEU A 455 3.80 27.06 -1.58
C LEU A 455 2.53 27.72 -2.10
N SER A 456 2.09 27.43 -3.33
CA SER A 456 0.82 27.97 -3.83
C SER A 456 -0.36 27.50 -2.98
N ILE A 457 -0.37 26.24 -2.53
CA ILE A 457 -1.37 25.72 -1.57
C ILE A 457 -1.35 26.52 -0.26
N LEU A 458 -0.16 26.88 0.24
CA LEU A 458 0.01 27.66 1.47
C LEU A 458 -0.34 29.15 1.28
N SER A 459 -0.14 29.72 0.08
CA SER A 459 -0.34 31.14 -0.22
C SER A 459 -1.75 31.51 -0.71
N THR A 460 -2.63 30.54 -0.96
CA THR A 460 -3.98 30.80 -1.53
C THR A 460 -4.85 31.75 -0.70
N ASP A 461 -4.53 31.97 0.58
CA ASP A 461 -5.26 32.90 1.47
C ASP A 461 -4.69 34.34 1.47
N GLU A 462 -3.47 34.59 0.97
CA GLU A 462 -2.88 35.94 1.04
C GLU A 462 -3.37 36.90 -0.06
N LEU A 463 -4.01 36.41 -1.13
CA LEU A 463 -4.50 37.25 -2.23
C LEU A 463 -5.93 37.80 -2.04
N ASN A 464 -6.54 37.62 -0.87
CA ASN A 464 -7.89 38.14 -0.58
C ASN A 464 -7.96 39.16 0.57
N VAL A 465 -6.84 39.69 1.04
CA VAL A 465 -6.83 40.72 2.10
C VAL A 465 -6.30 42.04 1.55
N ASP A 466 -7.16 42.74 0.81
CA ASP A 466 -7.10 44.20 0.70
C ASP A 466 -8.53 44.75 0.50
N GLY A 467 -9.13 45.28 1.56
CA GLY A 467 -10.39 46.03 1.50
C GLY A 467 -11.30 45.90 2.72
N GLU A 468 -11.08 46.78 3.70
CA GLU A 468 -11.94 47.17 4.85
C GLU A 468 -13.42 46.72 4.83
N TYR A 469 -13.86 46.02 5.90
CA TYR A 469 -14.91 46.44 6.86
C TYR A 469 -15.19 45.34 7.90
N MET A 470 -15.22 45.71 9.18
CA MET A 470 -15.66 44.87 10.31
C MET A 470 -17.13 44.45 10.19
N GLY A 471 -17.42 43.14 10.35
CA GLY A 471 -18.76 42.65 10.68
C GLY A 471 -19.09 41.24 10.17
N ASP A 472 -19.27 40.31 11.10
CA ASP A 472 -19.91 38.98 10.99
C ASP A 472 -19.17 37.85 10.23
N ILE A 473 -18.57 36.96 11.02
CA ILE A 473 -18.05 35.66 10.56
C ILE A 473 -19.25 34.75 10.25
N SER A 474 -19.63 34.71 8.98
CA SER A 474 -20.40 33.61 8.40
C SER A 474 -19.52 32.93 7.35
N LEU A 475 -19.00 31.76 7.70
CA LEU A 475 -18.28 30.89 6.77
C LEU A 475 -19.23 30.53 5.61
N ARG A 476 -18.99 31.17 4.47
CA ARG A 476 -19.71 30.97 3.21
C ARG A 476 -19.38 29.57 2.69
N ARG A 477 -20.44 28.79 2.45
CA ARG A 477 -20.40 27.57 1.63
C ARG A 477 -19.86 27.92 0.24
N SER A 478 -18.84 27.20 -0.22
CA SER A 478 -18.39 27.23 -1.61
C SER A 478 -19.55 26.85 -2.54
N PRO A 479 -19.74 27.53 -3.70
CA PRO A 479 -20.87 27.26 -4.58
C PRO A 479 -20.63 25.97 -5.36
N ARG A 480 -21.47 24.95 -5.09
CA ARG A 480 -21.64 23.79 -5.97
C ARG A 480 -21.90 24.25 -7.41
N ARG A 481 -21.03 23.85 -8.35
CA ARG A 481 -21.27 23.97 -9.80
C ARG A 481 -22.56 23.21 -10.14
N ARG A 482 -23.64 23.95 -10.37
CA ARG A 482 -24.91 23.42 -10.86
C ARG A 482 -24.80 23.25 -12.37
N SER A 483 -24.68 22.01 -12.84
CA SER A 483 -24.83 21.68 -14.27
C SER A 483 -26.18 22.21 -14.78
N GLN A 484 -26.13 23.10 -15.78
CA GLN A 484 -27.30 23.66 -16.43
C GLN A 484 -27.96 22.58 -17.31
N ARG A 485 -29.20 22.22 -16.97
CA ARG A 485 -30.11 21.53 -17.89
C ARG A 485 -30.45 22.48 -19.05
N ILE A 486 -30.05 22.09 -20.26
CA ILE A 486 -30.56 22.66 -21.50
C ILE A 486 -31.98 22.10 -21.70
N SER A 487 -32.99 22.97 -21.58
CA SER A 487 -34.35 22.72 -22.02
C SER A 487 -34.46 23.02 -23.51
N TYR A 488 -34.78 22.02 -24.32
CA TYR A 488 -35.28 22.24 -25.68
C TYR A 488 -36.77 22.57 -25.61
N GLY A 489 -37.15 23.68 -26.26
CA GLY A 489 -38.53 23.97 -26.65
C GLY A 489 -38.93 23.24 -27.92
#